data_AF-A0A4R1QAV0-F1
#
_entry.id   AF-A0A4R1QAV0-F1
#
_cell.length_a   1.000
_cell.length_b   1.000
_cell.length_c   1.000
_cell.angle_alpha   90.00
_cell.angle_beta   90.00
_cell.angle_gamma   90.00
#
_symmetry.space_group_name_H-M   'P 1'
#
loop_
_entity.id
_entity.type
_entity.pdbx_description
1 polymer ?
#
loop_
_entity_poly.entity_id
_entity_poly.type
_entity_poly.pdbx_seq_one_letter_code
_entity_poly.pdbx_strand_id
1 'polypeptide(L)'
;MDGAVNIFSGGKKASNTLDFCRFMIVPIGQLTAAESHQMCTEVYHTVEQILNNLGRSACIDGDGGFTPNLVSNEEGLAVIVGAVQKAGYKAGEQIALAVEVAASDYYENGEYNFPGEGFICTTKEMVEYYARLVEQYPIFAIQGAMAREDQQGWELLARRLGDKVHIS
;
A
#
# COMPACT_ATOMS: atom_id res chain seq x y z
N MET A 1 12.41 0.87 7.35
CA MET A 1 11.13 1.60 7.43
C MET A 1 10.70 1.63 8.90
N ASP A 2 11.49 2.30 9.73
CA ASP A 2 11.24 2.28 11.17
C ASP A 2 10.03 3.20 11.46
N GLY A 3 9.01 2.67 12.13
CA GLY A 3 7.78 3.40 12.45
C GLY A 3 6.60 3.23 11.47
N ALA A 4 6.74 2.42 10.43
CA ALA A 4 5.61 2.07 9.56
C ALA A 4 4.62 1.14 10.28
N VAL A 5 3.32 1.41 10.12
CA VAL A 5 2.25 0.59 10.69
C VAL A 5 1.40 0.00 9.57
N ASN A 6 1.27 -1.33 9.56
CA ASN A 6 0.42 -2.05 8.63
C ASN A 6 -1.06 -1.75 8.92
N ILE A 7 -1.80 -1.38 7.88
CA ILE A 7 -3.23 -1.07 7.95
C ILE A 7 -4.03 -2.16 7.25
N PHE A 8 -3.64 -2.54 6.03
CA PHE A 8 -4.29 -3.62 5.29
C PHE A 8 -3.29 -4.70 4.95
N SER A 9 -3.72 -5.94 5.15
CA SER A 9 -3.01 -7.13 4.68
C SER A 9 -3.76 -7.73 3.49
N GLY A 10 -2.99 -8.06 2.45
CA GLY A 10 -3.48 -8.70 1.23
C GLY A 10 -2.49 -9.74 0.73
N GLY A 11 -2.38 -9.88 -0.58
CA GLY A 11 -1.49 -10.82 -1.22
C GLY A 11 -2.05 -12.23 -1.28
N LYS A 12 -1.33 -13.15 -1.91
CA LYS A 12 -1.74 -14.56 -2.12
C LYS A 12 -2.08 -15.33 -0.84
N LYS A 13 -1.61 -14.88 0.33
CA LYS A 13 -1.85 -15.53 1.63
C LYS A 13 -3.08 -14.98 2.35
N ALA A 14 -3.56 -13.81 1.97
CA ALA A 14 -4.78 -13.25 2.53
C ALA A 14 -6.01 -13.85 1.83
N SER A 15 -7.05 -14.15 2.59
CA SER A 15 -8.34 -14.58 2.04
C SER A 15 -9.24 -13.37 1.75
N ASN A 16 -8.72 -12.41 0.96
CA ASN A 16 -9.43 -11.22 0.52
C ASN A 16 -9.07 -10.84 -0.93
N THR A 17 -9.51 -9.67 -1.37
CA THR A 17 -9.38 -9.19 -2.76
C THR A 17 -8.16 -8.30 -3.02
N LEU A 18 -7.32 -8.05 -2.02
CA LEU A 18 -6.16 -7.16 -2.18
C LEU A 18 -4.96 -7.93 -2.71
N ASP A 19 -4.35 -7.46 -3.79
CA ASP A 19 -3.16 -8.11 -4.36
C ASP A 19 -1.87 -7.66 -3.67
N PHE A 20 -1.80 -6.42 -3.18
CA PHE A 20 -0.62 -6.00 -2.42
C PHE A 20 -0.62 -6.67 -1.06
N CYS A 21 0.54 -7.18 -0.63
CA CYS A 21 0.71 -7.84 0.65
C CYS A 21 0.46 -6.91 1.85
N ARG A 22 0.96 -5.67 1.80
CA ARG A 22 0.80 -4.70 2.90
C ARG A 22 0.54 -3.29 2.40
N PHE A 23 -0.38 -2.60 3.08
CA PHE A 23 -0.62 -1.17 2.94
C PHE A 23 -0.35 -0.52 4.29
N MET A 24 0.60 0.40 4.32
CA MET A 24 1.14 0.96 5.56
C MET A 24 1.00 2.47 5.59
N ILE A 25 0.88 3.01 6.80
CA ILE A 25 1.05 4.44 7.08
C ILE A 25 2.40 4.70 7.72
N VAL A 26 2.98 5.86 7.42
CA VAL A 26 4.26 6.30 7.95
C VAL A 26 4.18 7.74 8.40
N PRO A 27 4.26 8.01 9.72
CA PRO A 27 4.34 9.35 10.26
C PRO A 27 5.60 10.09 9.75
N ILE A 28 5.45 11.36 9.41
CA ILE A 28 6.50 12.20 8.85
C ILE A 28 6.89 13.27 9.86
N GLY A 29 8.20 13.52 9.98
CA GLY A 29 8.76 14.61 10.78
C GLY A 29 9.57 14.14 11.98
N GLN A 30 10.05 15.09 12.76
CA GLN A 30 10.80 14.82 14.00
C GLN A 30 9.82 14.59 15.14
N LEU A 31 9.25 13.38 15.18
CA LEU A 31 8.30 12.95 16.21
C LEU A 31 9.01 12.12 17.28
N THR A 32 8.55 12.25 18.51
CA THR A 32 8.84 11.24 19.54
C THR A 32 8.14 9.93 19.20
N ALA A 33 8.64 8.82 19.75
CA ALA A 33 8.00 7.51 19.58
C ALA A 33 6.53 7.52 20.05
N ALA A 34 6.21 8.28 21.10
CA ALA A 34 4.86 8.41 21.62
C ALA A 34 3.93 9.15 20.65
N GLU A 35 4.37 10.27 20.07
CA GLU A 35 3.60 11.03 19.08
C GLU A 35 3.36 10.19 17.82
N SER A 36 4.41 9.53 17.31
CA SER A 36 4.29 8.63 16.15
C SER A 36 3.29 7.50 16.42
N HIS A 37 3.34 6.88 17.60
CA HIS A 37 2.43 5.80 17.97
C HIS A 37 0.98 6.28 18.12
N GLN A 38 0.78 7.47 18.71
CA GLN A 38 -0.55 8.08 18.83
C GLN A 38 -1.16 8.34 17.46
N MET A 39 -0.43 8.99 16.55
CA MET A 39 -0.90 9.28 15.19
C MET A 39 -1.33 8.00 14.46
N CYS A 40 -0.50 6.95 14.51
CA CYS A 40 -0.84 5.68 13.89
C CYS A 40 -2.07 5.03 14.50
N THR A 41 -2.20 5.03 15.83
CA THR A 41 -3.33 4.44 16.55
C THR A 41 -4.65 5.14 16.19
N GLU A 42 -4.65 6.46 16.12
CA GLU A 42 -5.83 7.24 15.76
C GLU A 42 -6.27 6.97 14.32
N VAL A 43 -5.34 6.90 13.37
CA VAL A 43 -5.65 6.53 11.99
C VAL A 43 -6.14 5.09 11.90
N TYR A 44 -5.51 4.16 12.60
CA TYR A 44 -5.88 2.74 12.61
C TYR A 44 -7.33 2.53 13.07
N HIS A 45 -7.73 3.11 14.20
CA HIS A 45 -9.12 3.04 14.66
C HIS A 45 -10.10 3.81 13.76
N THR A 46 -9.64 4.86 13.09
CA THR A 46 -10.46 5.57 12.09
C THR A 46 -10.73 4.67 10.87
N VAL A 47 -9.75 3.89 10.42
CA VAL A 47 -9.93 2.87 9.38
C VAL A 47 -10.95 1.82 9.81
N GLU A 48 -10.81 1.28 11.02
CA GLU A 48 -11.76 0.31 11.59
C GLU A 48 -13.21 0.83 11.53
N GLN A 49 -13.43 2.08 11.95
CA GLN A 49 -14.74 2.72 11.88
C GLN A 49 -15.23 2.87 10.43
N ILE A 50 -14.36 3.23 9.49
CA ILE A 50 -14.74 3.36 8.07
C ILE A 50 -15.16 2.00 7.52
N LEU A 51 -14.40 0.93 7.76
CA LEU A 51 -14.75 -0.42 7.31
C LEU A 51 -16.11 -0.86 7.86
N ASN A 52 -16.33 -0.69 9.16
CA ASN A 52 -17.60 -1.03 9.80
C ASN A 52 -18.79 -0.25 9.20
N ASN A 53 -18.61 1.06 8.94
CA ASN A 53 -19.63 1.88 8.30
C ASN A 53 -19.93 1.49 6.85
N LEU A 54 -18.94 0.93 6.15
CA LEU A 54 -19.09 0.39 4.80
C LEU A 54 -19.65 -1.04 4.80
N GLY A 55 -19.93 -1.63 5.97
CA GLY A 55 -20.37 -3.02 6.10
C GLY A 55 -19.28 -4.04 5.72
N ARG A 56 -18.01 -3.63 5.77
CA ARG A 56 -16.85 -4.47 5.45
C ARG A 56 -16.24 -5.06 6.71
N SER A 57 -15.62 -6.24 6.55
CA SER A 57 -14.92 -6.90 7.64
C SER A 57 -13.76 -6.04 8.15
N ALA A 58 -13.70 -5.86 9.47
CA ALA A 58 -12.56 -5.30 10.19
C ALA A 58 -11.78 -6.39 10.95
N CYS A 59 -11.79 -7.64 10.45
CA CYS A 59 -10.94 -8.70 11.00
C CYS A 59 -9.47 -8.40 10.73
N ILE A 60 -8.64 -8.69 11.73
CA ILE A 60 -7.18 -8.53 11.68
C ILE A 60 -6.51 -9.88 11.43
N ASP A 61 -5.36 -9.86 10.76
CA ASP A 61 -4.48 -11.02 10.64
C ASP A 61 -3.50 -11.12 11.83
N GLY A 62 -2.57 -12.09 11.75
CA GLY A 62 -1.55 -12.30 12.78
C GLY A 62 -0.50 -11.18 12.90
N ASP A 63 -0.40 -10.34 11.87
CA ASP A 63 0.54 -9.20 11.80
C ASP A 63 -0.17 -7.86 12.10
N GLY A 64 -1.45 -7.90 12.47
CA GLY A 64 -2.25 -6.75 12.89
C GLY A 64 -2.80 -5.90 11.75
N GLY A 65 -2.77 -6.35 10.50
CA GLY A 65 -3.42 -5.67 9.39
C GLY A 65 -4.88 -6.11 9.22
N PHE A 66 -5.77 -5.17 8.88
CA PHE A 66 -7.14 -5.52 8.51
C PHE A 66 -7.17 -6.29 7.19
N THR A 67 -8.12 -7.20 7.04
CA THR A 67 -8.29 -8.05 5.84
C THR A 67 -9.64 -7.83 5.14
N PRO A 68 -10.00 -6.59 4.77
CA PRO A 68 -11.29 -6.32 4.13
C PRO A 68 -11.33 -6.83 2.68
N ASN A 69 -12.54 -7.09 2.19
CA ASN A 69 -12.77 -7.16 0.74
C ASN A 69 -13.00 -5.75 0.20
N LEU A 70 -12.08 -5.29 -0.63
CA LEU A 70 -12.12 -4.01 -1.36
C LEU A 70 -12.19 -4.27 -2.87
N VAL A 71 -12.61 -3.27 -3.62
CA VAL A 71 -12.79 -3.33 -5.08
C VAL A 71 -11.43 -3.33 -5.80
N SER A 72 -10.41 -2.69 -5.24
CA SER A 72 -9.05 -2.63 -5.79
C SER A 72 -8.03 -2.25 -4.72
N ASN A 73 -6.74 -2.41 -5.03
CA ASN A 73 -5.63 -1.87 -4.22
C ASN A 73 -5.73 -0.34 -4.13
N GLU A 74 -6.17 0.32 -5.20
CA GLU A 74 -6.40 1.77 -5.22
C GLU A 74 -7.50 2.21 -4.25
N GLU A 75 -8.57 1.42 -4.10
CA GLU A 75 -9.56 1.67 -3.05
C GLU A 75 -8.92 1.54 -1.65
N GLY A 76 -8.03 0.56 -1.45
CA GLY A 76 -7.24 0.44 -0.22
C GLY A 76 -6.48 1.72 0.11
N LEU A 77 -5.74 2.27 -0.86
CA LEU A 77 -5.03 3.54 -0.70
C LEU A 77 -5.99 4.70 -0.38
N ALA A 78 -7.12 4.79 -1.09
CA ALA A 78 -8.12 5.83 -0.88
C ALA A 78 -8.75 5.78 0.51
N VAL A 79 -9.07 4.58 1.03
CA VAL A 79 -9.60 4.41 2.39
C VAL A 79 -8.59 4.90 3.43
N ILE A 80 -7.31 4.57 3.27
CA ILE A 80 -6.27 5.02 4.21
C ILE A 80 -6.13 6.54 4.17
N VAL A 81 -6.05 7.16 2.97
CA VAL A 81 -5.98 8.63 2.86
C VAL A 81 -7.20 9.29 3.51
N GLY A 82 -8.40 8.77 3.27
CA GLY A 82 -9.62 9.27 3.91
C GLY A 82 -9.58 9.12 5.43
N ALA A 83 -9.03 8.02 5.95
CA ALA A 83 -8.86 7.82 7.39
C ALA A 83 -7.84 8.78 8.00
N VAL A 84 -6.71 9.02 7.33
CA VAL A 84 -5.71 10.03 7.75
C VAL A 84 -6.36 11.40 7.88
N GLN A 85 -7.12 11.83 6.88
CA GLN A 85 -7.82 13.11 6.89
C GLN A 85 -8.89 13.18 7.98
N LYS A 86 -9.69 12.11 8.15
CA LYS A 86 -10.76 12.05 9.14
C LYS A 86 -10.23 12.00 10.58
N ALA A 87 -9.04 11.44 10.80
CA ALA A 87 -8.31 11.49 12.07
C ALA A 87 -7.72 12.88 12.37
N GLY A 88 -7.81 13.84 11.44
CA GLY A 88 -7.34 15.21 11.64
C GLY A 88 -5.89 15.46 11.17
N TYR A 89 -5.29 14.52 10.43
CA TYR A 89 -3.93 14.63 9.91
C TYR A 89 -3.91 14.97 8.42
N LYS A 90 -2.82 15.59 7.97
CA LYS A 90 -2.57 15.86 6.55
C LYS A 90 -1.80 14.72 5.88
N ALA A 91 -2.45 14.08 4.90
CA ALA A 91 -1.80 13.08 4.06
C ALA A 91 -0.68 13.73 3.22
N GLY A 92 0.49 13.08 3.16
CA GLY A 92 1.70 13.56 2.47
C GLY A 92 2.54 14.59 3.24
N GLU A 93 1.97 15.32 4.20
CA GLU A 93 2.72 16.26 5.05
C GLU A 93 3.04 15.69 6.44
N GLN A 94 2.06 15.00 7.05
CA GLN A 94 2.18 14.43 8.40
C GLN A 94 2.17 12.91 8.39
N ILE A 95 1.48 12.30 7.42
CA ILE A 95 1.43 10.85 7.24
C ILE A 95 1.52 10.52 5.76
N ALA A 96 2.53 9.74 5.37
CA ALA A 96 2.66 9.17 4.02
C ALA A 96 2.22 7.70 4.01
N LEU A 97 2.15 7.12 2.81
CA LEU A 97 1.84 5.71 2.59
C LEU A 97 3.08 4.94 2.16
N ALA A 98 3.20 3.70 2.61
CA ALA A 98 4.08 2.70 2.01
C ALA A 98 3.28 1.48 1.59
N VAL A 99 3.75 0.78 0.56
CA VAL A 99 3.15 -0.49 0.15
C VAL A 99 4.22 -1.56 -0.01
N GLU A 100 3.88 -2.80 0.32
CA GLU A 100 4.63 -3.97 -0.08
C GLU A 100 3.77 -4.80 -1.03
N VAL A 101 4.27 -5.00 -2.24
CA VAL A 101 3.50 -5.66 -3.30
C VAL A 101 3.80 -7.15 -3.38
N ALA A 102 5.07 -7.54 -3.14
CA ALA A 102 5.56 -8.89 -3.41
C ALA A 102 5.25 -9.37 -4.84
N ALA A 103 5.48 -8.52 -5.84
CA ALA A 103 5.07 -8.74 -7.23
C ALA A 103 5.62 -10.03 -7.86
N SER A 104 6.70 -10.60 -7.31
CA SER A 104 7.21 -11.92 -7.72
C SER A 104 6.17 -13.02 -7.58
N ASP A 105 5.28 -12.92 -6.60
CA ASP A 105 4.19 -13.89 -6.40
C ASP A 105 3.22 -13.88 -7.59
N TYR A 106 3.14 -12.79 -8.34
CA TYR A 106 2.18 -12.57 -9.42
C TYR A 106 2.80 -12.61 -10.81
N TYR A 107 4.11 -12.85 -10.91
CA TYR A 107 4.84 -12.82 -12.17
C TYR A 107 4.97 -14.21 -12.78
N GLU A 108 4.44 -14.38 -13.98
CA GLU A 108 4.51 -15.64 -14.72
C GLU A 108 4.66 -15.34 -16.22
N ASN A 109 5.56 -16.04 -16.90
CA ASN A 109 5.77 -15.94 -18.36
C ASN A 109 6.02 -14.51 -18.91
N GLY A 110 6.60 -13.61 -18.09
CA GLY A 110 6.90 -12.24 -18.53
C GLY A 110 5.81 -11.22 -18.23
N GLU A 111 4.72 -11.63 -17.56
CA GLU A 111 3.57 -10.80 -17.26
C GLU A 111 3.22 -10.87 -15.76
N TYR A 112 2.57 -9.83 -15.26
CA TYR A 112 2.05 -9.72 -13.90
C TYR A 112 0.54 -9.94 -13.93
N ASN A 113 0.03 -10.94 -13.22
CA ASN A 113 -1.41 -11.22 -13.11
C ASN A 113 -1.93 -10.84 -11.72
N PHE A 114 -2.68 -9.74 -11.62
CA PHE A 114 -3.21 -9.20 -10.37
C PHE A 114 -4.72 -9.46 -10.33
N PRO A 115 -5.18 -10.59 -9.77
CA PRO A 115 -6.58 -11.01 -9.84
C PRO A 115 -7.53 -10.09 -9.06
N GLY A 116 -7.08 -9.47 -7.97
CA GLY A 116 -7.85 -8.47 -7.22
C GLY A 116 -8.14 -7.21 -8.03
N GLU A 117 -7.19 -6.79 -8.87
CA GLU A 117 -7.37 -5.71 -9.85
C GLU A 117 -8.06 -6.17 -11.13
N GLY A 118 -8.05 -7.47 -11.43
CA GLY A 118 -8.64 -8.04 -12.63
C GLY A 118 -7.85 -7.75 -13.91
N PHE A 119 -6.54 -7.49 -13.83
CA PHE A 119 -5.68 -7.28 -15.00
C PHE A 119 -4.51 -8.26 -15.07
N ILE A 120 -4.03 -8.45 -16.30
CA ILE A 120 -2.71 -9.01 -16.61
C ILE A 120 -1.96 -7.91 -17.36
N CYS A 121 -0.71 -7.64 -16.98
CA CYS A 121 0.05 -6.56 -17.58
C CYS A 121 1.53 -6.92 -17.78
N THR A 122 2.14 -6.29 -18.77
CA THR A 122 3.57 -6.41 -19.05
C THR A 122 4.40 -5.63 -18.03
N THR A 123 5.72 -5.88 -17.99
CA THR A 123 6.68 -5.09 -17.21
C THR A 123 6.50 -3.57 -17.34
N LYS A 124 6.28 -3.05 -18.54
CA LYS A 124 6.13 -1.60 -18.77
C LYS A 124 4.81 -1.08 -18.21
N GLU A 125 3.74 -1.82 -18.40
CA GLU A 125 2.41 -1.45 -17.89
C GLU A 125 2.38 -1.51 -16.36
N MET A 126 3.10 -2.45 -15.75
CA MET A 126 3.25 -2.51 -14.29
C MET A 126 3.95 -1.26 -13.73
N VAL A 127 5.02 -0.80 -14.40
CA VAL A 127 5.71 0.45 -14.04
C VAL A 127 4.77 1.65 -14.15
N GLU A 128 3.98 1.75 -15.22
CA GLU A 128 3.01 2.85 -15.39
C GLU A 128 1.83 2.75 -14.41
N TYR A 129 1.41 1.54 -14.03
CA TYR A 129 0.43 1.33 -12.97
C TYR A 129 0.92 1.94 -11.65
N TYR A 130 2.16 1.66 -11.23
CA TYR A 130 2.74 2.29 -10.04
C TYR A 130 2.91 3.80 -10.19
N ALA A 131 3.31 4.28 -11.37
CA ALA A 131 3.46 5.70 -11.62
C ALA A 131 2.14 6.46 -11.41
N ARG A 132 1.04 5.90 -11.91
CA ARG A 132 -0.31 6.44 -11.71
C ARG A 132 -0.72 6.46 -10.24
N LEU A 133 -0.37 5.44 -9.47
CA LEU A 133 -0.67 5.42 -8.03
C LEU A 133 0.15 6.48 -7.27
N VAL A 134 1.45 6.61 -7.57
CA VAL A 134 2.34 7.62 -6.96
C VAL A 134 1.92 9.05 -7.32
N GLU A 135 1.34 9.27 -8.49
CA GLU A 135 0.82 10.58 -8.91
C GLU A 135 -0.47 10.98 -8.17
N GLN A 136 -1.25 10.01 -7.68
CA GLN A 136 -2.54 10.24 -7.03
C GLN A 136 -2.48 10.18 -5.50
N TYR A 137 -1.57 9.39 -4.95
CA TYR A 137 -1.48 9.10 -3.52
C TYR A 137 -0.10 9.45 -2.96
N PRO A 138 0.00 9.87 -1.69
CA PRO A 138 1.27 10.24 -1.05
C PRO A 138 2.08 8.98 -0.67
N ILE A 139 2.37 8.13 -1.65
CA ILE A 139 3.20 6.94 -1.49
C ILE A 139 4.66 7.40 -1.44
N PHE A 140 5.35 7.13 -0.35
CA PHE A 140 6.78 7.43 -0.23
C PHE A 140 7.68 6.20 -0.48
N ALA A 141 7.14 4.98 -0.36
CA ALA A 141 7.90 3.76 -0.59
C ALA A 141 7.07 2.63 -1.20
N ILE A 142 7.69 1.88 -2.11
CA ILE A 142 7.14 0.66 -2.72
C ILE A 142 8.18 -0.46 -2.55
N GLN A 143 7.81 -1.50 -1.81
CA GLN A 143 8.64 -2.69 -1.59
C GLN A 143 8.18 -3.88 -2.45
N GLY A 144 9.14 -4.60 -3.05
CA GLY A 144 8.87 -5.77 -3.88
C GLY A 144 8.02 -5.43 -5.10
N ALA A 145 8.27 -4.27 -5.70
CA ALA A 145 7.47 -3.70 -6.78
C ALA A 145 7.54 -4.52 -8.07
N MET A 146 8.69 -5.11 -8.38
CA MET A 146 8.86 -5.97 -9.56
C MET A 146 9.24 -7.38 -9.14
N ALA A 147 9.07 -8.33 -10.04
CA ALA A 147 9.55 -9.69 -9.82
C ALA A 147 11.07 -9.69 -9.63
N ARG A 148 11.60 -10.61 -8.82
CA ARG A 148 13.05 -10.72 -8.61
C ARG A 148 13.81 -10.99 -9.92
N GLU A 149 13.18 -11.71 -10.85
CA GLU A 149 13.77 -12.04 -12.14
C GLU A 149 13.60 -10.91 -13.19
N ASP A 150 12.72 -9.93 -12.95
CA ASP A 150 12.44 -8.84 -13.90
C ASP A 150 13.41 -7.66 -13.73
N GLN A 151 14.68 -7.90 -14.08
CA GLN A 151 15.72 -6.88 -14.03
C GLN A 151 15.36 -5.63 -14.86
N GLN A 152 14.76 -5.82 -16.03
CA GLN A 152 14.33 -4.71 -16.89
C GLN A 152 13.28 -3.85 -16.18
N GLY A 153 12.33 -4.47 -15.49
CA GLY A 153 11.32 -3.80 -14.70
C GLY A 153 11.92 -2.95 -13.59
N TRP A 154 12.86 -3.48 -12.82
CA TRP A 154 13.53 -2.70 -11.77
C TRP A 154 14.28 -1.49 -12.34
N GLU A 155 14.98 -1.63 -13.45
CA GLU A 155 15.68 -0.51 -14.10
C GLU A 155 14.69 0.56 -14.62
N LEU A 156 13.58 0.15 -15.24
CA LEU A 156 12.55 1.06 -15.71
C LEU A 156 11.86 1.79 -14.56
N LEU A 157 11.51 1.06 -13.50
CA LEU A 157 10.87 1.61 -12.31
C LEU A 157 11.78 2.64 -11.63
N ALA A 158 13.05 2.31 -11.44
CA ALA A 158 14.04 3.21 -10.87
C ALA A 158 14.18 4.50 -11.69
N ARG A 159 14.24 4.41 -13.03
CA ARG A 159 14.28 5.59 -13.91
C ARG A 159 13.00 6.41 -13.87
N ARG A 160 11.83 5.77 -13.75
CA ARG A 160 10.53 6.45 -13.82
C ARG A 160 10.14 7.10 -12.49
N LEU A 161 10.48 6.48 -11.36
CA LEU A 161 9.97 6.82 -10.03
C LEU A 161 11.04 6.94 -8.93
N GLY A 162 12.30 6.58 -9.18
CA GLY A 162 13.34 6.54 -8.13
C GLY A 162 13.65 7.89 -7.48
N ASP A 163 13.38 9.00 -8.17
CA ASP A 163 13.51 10.35 -7.61
C ASP A 163 12.29 10.81 -6.81
N LYS A 164 11.18 10.06 -6.87
CA LYS A 164 9.89 10.40 -6.23
C LYS A 164 9.60 9.54 -5.01
N VAL A 165 9.94 8.25 -5.08
CA VAL A 165 9.64 7.27 -4.04
C VAL A 165 10.83 6.37 -3.80
N HIS A 166 10.94 5.85 -2.58
CA HIS A 166 11.88 4.82 -2.23
C HIS A 166 11.44 3.48 -2.83
N ILE A 167 12.36 2.78 -3.50
CA ILE A 167 12.12 1.51 -4.18
C ILE A 167 13.05 0.47 -3.56
N SER A 168 12.51 -0.66 -3.12
CA SER A 168 13.27 -1.74 -2.47
C SER A 168 12.73 -3.13 -2.77
#